data_AF-A0AAN7C9I9-F1
#
_entry.id   AF-A0AAN7C9I9-F1
#
_cell.length_a   1.000
_cell.length_b   1.000
_cell.length_c   1.000
_cell.angle_alpha   90.00
_cell.angle_beta   90.00
_cell.angle_gamma   90.00
#
_symmetry.space_group_name_H-M   'P 1'
#
loop_
_entity.id
_entity.type
_entity.pdbx_description
1 polymer ?
#
loop_
_entity_poly.entity_id
_entity_poly.type
_entity_poly.pdbx_seq_one_letter_code
_entity_poly.pdbx_strand_id
1 'polypeptide(L)'
;MTAALRPTTFANTFLVSRDGHGGPVFKVVGPEETRKKRPHRCDEGDPCRNCVKRKEACVRDRPASSNRGYRGCLPQTPPLPEAAWCPLSEPECGPINLLHMELLHHFERHTIHTMPFHVVWPRMLQLAFQSRQHTYLVNAMLSFSAAHLDYLHQGNNPRYHRAKYALLDKALHDYRESLSAPITADNCDALLGTANLIQFLMWSDIGFMDNNTEQGLDLSGDRLYWLCTGVRQILFMAWPLFQAAQSVFMQVGLLQPCMALEDVVDARGLNWQRYVRAFMQLYDNPRYHGRREAFSSSSSSSSSSSSSSSSSSCCSFSKPRSPGISRYDDEDHAEERTPPPPPPPPPSFQSSGNGSAYLEGLIPSLPSSSAPPYKVMTLWQSYKEGEAYVKSAGQHDEALMRAAYGRLVARLAVAMAFVVSSHTTTSPKQQLPEAKPSDMVRYVSVFPMMCFGPLLALISSGDSRMLVVLFHIYRVVGQLLPGETYWWCRRRVIVMEEAIGRELRSRGLEVCLRRQNEIV
;
A
#
# COMPACT_ATOMS: atom_id res chain seq x y z
N MET A 1 0.02 8.14 39.53
CA MET A 1 -0.35 9.23 38.60
C MET A 1 -0.69 8.61 37.25
N THR A 2 -1.97 8.30 37.03
CA THR A 2 -2.49 7.71 35.80
C THR A 2 -2.69 8.81 34.77
N ALA A 3 -1.76 8.93 33.81
CA ALA A 3 -1.94 9.81 32.67
C ALA A 3 -3.05 9.23 31.78
N ALA A 4 -4.17 9.94 31.67
CA ALA A 4 -5.24 9.57 30.76
C ALA A 4 -4.73 9.64 29.31
N LEU A 5 -4.58 8.47 28.68
CA LEU A 5 -4.29 8.35 27.24
C LEU A 5 -5.44 9.00 26.47
N ARG A 6 -5.17 10.13 25.82
CA ARG A 6 -6.14 10.74 24.89
C ARG A 6 -6.40 9.76 23.75
N PRO A 7 -7.66 9.51 23.37
CA PRO A 7 -7.97 8.69 22.21
C PRO A 7 -7.38 9.36 20.96
N THR A 8 -6.36 8.75 20.38
CA THR A 8 -5.86 9.13 19.06
C THR A 8 -6.85 8.60 18.03
N THR A 9 -7.83 9.42 17.66
CA THR A 9 -8.72 9.17 16.52
C THR A 9 -7.89 9.07 15.24
N PHE A 10 -8.21 8.08 14.39
CA PHE A 10 -7.71 7.97 13.03
C PHE A 10 -8.03 9.26 12.26
N ALA A 11 -7.09 10.20 12.20
CA ALA A 11 -7.19 11.31 11.27
C ALA A 11 -6.87 10.74 9.88
N ASN A 12 -7.93 10.36 9.17
CA ASN A 12 -7.94 9.96 7.77
C ASN A 12 -7.27 11.04 6.91
N THR A 13 -5.94 11.01 6.85
CA THR A 13 -5.15 11.93 6.04
C THR A 13 -4.96 11.27 4.69
N PHE A 14 -5.92 11.49 3.80
CA PHE A 14 -5.80 11.06 2.41
C PHE A 14 -5.10 12.16 1.61
N LEU A 15 -4.13 11.78 0.78
CA LEU A 15 -3.68 12.67 -0.27
C LEU A 15 -4.72 12.67 -1.37
N VAL A 16 -5.28 13.85 -1.64
CA VAL A 16 -6.13 14.08 -2.80
C VAL A 16 -5.23 14.60 -3.90
N SER A 17 -5.13 13.88 -5.01
CA SER A 17 -4.52 14.43 -6.24
C SER A 17 -5.33 15.66 -6.63
N ARG A 18 -4.65 16.80 -6.71
CA ARG A 18 -5.27 18.04 -7.18
C ARG A 18 -5.27 18.01 -8.71
N ASP A 19 -6.42 18.26 -9.32
CA ASP A 19 -6.48 18.48 -10.75
C ASP A 19 -5.69 19.77 -11.08
N GLY A 20 -4.51 19.60 -11.68
CA GLY A 20 -3.67 20.68 -12.22
C GLY A 20 -2.36 20.91 -11.45
N HIS A 21 -1.23 20.77 -12.17
CA HIS A 21 0.20 21.15 -11.99
C HIS A 21 0.85 21.37 -10.59
N GLY A 22 0.11 21.35 -9.49
CA GLY A 22 0.65 21.32 -8.13
C GLY A 22 0.76 19.88 -7.65
N GLY A 23 1.88 19.53 -7.02
CA GLY A 23 2.05 18.24 -6.37
C GLY A 23 0.97 17.95 -5.31
N PRO A 24 0.83 16.69 -4.87
CA PRO A 24 -0.20 16.30 -3.92
C PRO A 24 -0.06 17.07 -2.60
N VAL A 25 -1.16 17.64 -2.11
CA VAL A 25 -1.20 18.41 -0.85
C VAL A 25 -1.88 17.57 0.24
N PHE A 26 -1.27 17.50 1.42
CA PHE A 26 -1.88 16.88 2.59
C PHE A 26 -3.09 17.70 3.03
N LYS A 27 -4.29 17.12 2.91
CA LYS A 27 -5.51 17.68 3.49
C LYS A 27 -5.99 16.76 4.61
N VAL A 28 -5.99 17.28 5.83
CA VAL A 28 -6.72 16.65 6.95
C VAL A 28 -8.21 16.89 6.67
N VAL A 29 -8.90 15.86 6.19
CA VAL A 29 -10.34 15.94 5.96
C VAL A 29 -11.05 15.64 7.28
N GLY A 30 -11.38 16.70 8.02
CA GLY A 30 -12.39 16.62 9.07
C GLY A 30 -13.79 16.39 8.46
N PRO A 31 -14.80 16.02 9.27
CA PRO A 31 -16.16 15.79 8.80
C PRO A 31 -16.84 17.12 8.46
N GLU A 32 -16.48 17.75 7.34
CA GLU A 32 -17.33 18.76 6.70
C GLU A 32 -18.22 18.08 5.66
N GLU A 33 -19.48 17.91 6.05
CA GLU A 33 -20.57 17.42 5.22
C GLU A 33 -20.79 18.32 4.00
N THR A 34 -20.26 17.94 2.82
CA THR A 34 -20.99 18.27 1.60
C THR A 34 -22.17 17.32 1.51
N ARG A 35 -23.33 17.77 1.99
CA ARG A 35 -24.59 17.01 1.91
C ARG A 35 -24.85 16.62 0.45
N LYS A 36 -24.53 15.36 0.10
CA LYS A 36 -24.95 14.75 -1.15
C LYS A 36 -26.48 14.81 -1.19
N LYS A 37 -27.03 15.57 -2.15
CA LYS A 37 -28.49 15.62 -2.37
C LYS A 37 -28.96 14.19 -2.62
N ARG A 38 -29.86 13.68 -1.78
CA ARG A 38 -30.41 12.33 -1.93
C ARG A 38 -31.04 12.19 -3.33
N PRO A 39 -30.77 11.10 -4.07
CA PRO A 39 -31.43 10.85 -5.34
C PRO A 39 -32.94 10.80 -5.11
N HIS A 40 -33.69 11.53 -5.91
CA HIS A 40 -35.15 11.54 -5.82
C HIS A 40 -35.71 10.45 -6.74
N ARG A 41 -36.78 9.78 -6.30
CA ARG A 41 -37.46 8.76 -7.11
C ARG A 41 -38.26 9.44 -8.23
N CYS A 42 -37.95 9.07 -9.48
CA CYS A 42 -38.80 9.33 -10.64
C CYS A 42 -40.14 8.59 -10.44
N ASP A 43 -41.27 9.23 -10.73
CA ASP A 43 -42.61 8.62 -10.58
C ASP A 43 -43.08 7.87 -11.84
N GLU A 44 -42.19 7.76 -12.82
CA GLU A 44 -42.41 7.04 -14.08
C GLU A 44 -43.65 7.47 -14.90
N GLY A 45 -44.27 8.62 -14.61
CA GLY A 45 -45.26 9.26 -15.49
C GLY A 45 -44.63 9.94 -16.72
N ASP A 46 -45.34 10.06 -17.84
CA ASP A 46 -44.90 10.89 -18.98
C ASP A 46 -45.88 12.07 -19.17
N PRO A 47 -45.51 13.31 -18.76
CA PRO A 47 -44.22 13.70 -18.16
C PRO A 47 -44.11 13.35 -16.65
N CYS A 48 -42.89 13.10 -16.17
CA CYS A 48 -42.62 12.75 -14.75
C CYS A 48 -42.97 13.93 -13.85
N ARG A 49 -43.93 13.76 -12.93
CA ARG A 49 -44.44 14.91 -12.14
C ARG A 49 -43.37 15.44 -11.20
N ASN A 50 -42.50 14.57 -10.69
CA ASN A 50 -41.41 14.94 -9.80
C ASN A 50 -40.31 15.75 -10.50
N CYS A 51 -39.90 15.35 -11.70
CA CYS A 51 -38.90 16.08 -12.51
C CYS A 51 -39.46 17.43 -12.99
N VAL A 52 -40.73 17.45 -13.43
CA VAL A 52 -41.42 18.69 -13.85
C VAL A 52 -41.51 19.69 -12.69
N LYS A 53 -41.90 19.24 -11.50
CA LYS A 53 -42.01 20.10 -10.30
C LYS A 53 -40.66 20.74 -9.92
N ARG A 54 -39.54 20.08 -10.24
CA ARG A 54 -38.18 20.55 -9.94
C ARG A 54 -37.50 21.30 -11.07
N LYS A 55 -38.12 21.38 -12.26
CA LYS A 55 -37.53 21.95 -13.48
C LYS A 55 -36.20 21.28 -13.86
N GLU A 56 -36.07 19.99 -13.57
CA GLU A 56 -34.90 19.17 -13.91
C GLU A 56 -35.22 18.28 -15.12
N ALA A 57 -34.24 18.04 -16.00
CA ALA A 57 -34.40 17.19 -17.16
C ALA A 57 -34.56 15.73 -16.72
N CYS A 58 -35.68 15.09 -17.10
CA CYS A 58 -35.93 13.70 -16.76
C CYS A 58 -35.07 12.79 -17.65
N VAL A 59 -33.97 12.26 -17.11
CA VAL A 59 -33.14 11.26 -17.80
C VAL A 59 -33.82 9.91 -17.65
N ARG A 60 -34.56 9.49 -18.68
CA ARG A 60 -34.97 8.09 -18.84
C ARG A 60 -34.07 7.44 -19.88
N ASP A 61 -33.45 6.33 -19.54
CA ASP A 61 -32.90 5.41 -20.52
C ASP A 61 -34.09 4.79 -21.27
N ARG A 62 -34.46 5.37 -22.42
CA ARG A 62 -35.47 4.78 -23.30
C ARG A 62 -34.87 3.48 -23.87
N PRO A 63 -35.45 2.30 -23.62
CA PRO A 63 -35.11 1.13 -24.42
C PRO A 63 -35.48 1.45 -25.88
N ALA A 64 -34.52 1.27 -26.79
CA ALA A 64 -34.68 1.59 -28.21
C ALA A 64 -35.91 0.87 -28.77
N SER A 65 -36.98 1.64 -29.00
CA SER A 65 -38.22 1.12 -29.55
C SER A 65 -37.98 0.74 -31.00
N SER A 66 -38.06 -0.55 -31.29
CA SER A 66 -38.12 -1.15 -32.62
C SER A 66 -39.11 -0.39 -33.49
N ASN A 67 -38.62 0.32 -34.50
CA ASN A 67 -39.43 0.71 -35.64
C ASN A 67 -38.86 0.03 -36.90
N ARG A 68 -39.59 -1.00 -37.37
CA ARG A 68 -39.37 -1.65 -38.65
C ARG A 68 -39.68 -0.65 -39.76
N GLY A 69 -38.67 -0.26 -40.53
CA GLY A 69 -38.78 0.44 -41.81
C GLY A 69 -37.70 -0.08 -42.76
N TYR A 70 -38.14 -0.61 -43.89
CA TYR A 70 -37.41 -1.41 -44.87
C TYR A 70 -36.31 -0.66 -45.66
N ARG A 71 -35.32 -1.45 -46.13
CA ARG A 71 -34.35 -1.28 -47.24
C ARG A 71 -32.97 -0.65 -46.95
N GLY A 72 -31.95 -1.50 -47.11
CA GLY A 72 -30.59 -1.10 -47.46
C GLY A 72 -29.53 -2.09 -46.98
N CYS A 73 -29.31 -3.18 -47.73
CA CYS A 73 -28.22 -4.14 -47.48
C CYS A 73 -26.85 -3.45 -47.59
N LEU A 74 -26.11 -3.42 -46.48
CA LEU A 74 -24.66 -3.38 -46.48
C LEU A 74 -24.16 -4.50 -45.54
N PRO A 75 -23.08 -5.22 -45.89
CA PRO A 75 -22.56 -6.30 -45.08
C PRO A 75 -21.95 -5.72 -43.79
N GLN A 76 -22.65 -5.90 -42.67
CA GLN A 76 -22.14 -5.57 -41.35
C GLN A 76 -21.15 -6.65 -40.92
N THR A 77 -19.94 -6.21 -40.64
CA THR A 77 -18.91 -6.91 -39.87
C THR A 77 -19.51 -7.36 -38.54
N PRO A 78 -19.29 -8.62 -38.10
CA PRO A 78 -19.87 -9.10 -36.86
C PRO A 78 -19.36 -8.25 -35.68
N PRO A 79 -20.26 -7.72 -34.83
CA PRO A 79 -19.83 -7.02 -33.63
C PRO A 79 -19.12 -8.03 -32.73
N LEU A 80 -17.86 -7.71 -32.42
CA LEU A 80 -17.12 -8.38 -31.35
C LEU A 80 -17.97 -8.35 -30.08
N PRO A 81 -18.06 -9.45 -29.32
CA PRO A 81 -18.78 -9.47 -28.05
C PRO A 81 -18.04 -8.56 -27.08
N GLU A 82 -18.47 -7.30 -27.01
CA GLU A 82 -18.15 -6.40 -25.92
C GLU A 82 -18.72 -7.08 -24.67
N ALA A 83 -17.82 -7.65 -23.88
CA ALA A 83 -18.15 -8.33 -22.65
C ALA A 83 -18.80 -7.32 -21.71
N ALA A 84 -20.11 -7.18 -21.82
CA ALA A 84 -20.93 -6.48 -20.86
C ALA A 84 -20.60 -7.11 -19.51
N TRP A 85 -19.94 -6.33 -18.66
CA TRP A 85 -19.76 -6.63 -17.25
C TRP A 85 -21.16 -6.74 -16.66
N CYS A 86 -21.79 -7.90 -16.74
CA CYS A 86 -22.90 -8.20 -15.85
C CYS A 86 -22.30 -8.07 -14.45
N PRO A 87 -22.74 -7.10 -13.63
CA PRO A 87 -22.55 -7.24 -12.21
C PRO A 87 -23.13 -8.61 -11.92
N LEU A 88 -22.31 -9.52 -11.37
CA LEU A 88 -22.89 -10.69 -10.75
C LEU A 88 -23.99 -10.11 -9.87
N SER A 89 -25.24 -10.45 -10.17
CA SER A 89 -26.33 -10.23 -9.26
C SER A 89 -25.85 -10.68 -7.88
N GLU A 90 -26.40 -10.13 -6.80
CA GLU A 90 -25.93 -10.45 -5.47
C GLU A 90 -26.15 -11.90 -4.96
N PRO A 91 -26.62 -12.98 -5.67
CA PRO A 91 -26.97 -14.21 -4.97
C PRO A 91 -25.83 -15.24 -4.78
N GLU A 92 -24.58 -15.01 -5.20
CA GLU A 92 -23.45 -15.90 -4.83
C GLU A 92 -22.77 -15.50 -3.52
N CYS A 93 -23.11 -14.35 -2.92
CA CYS A 93 -22.59 -13.88 -1.64
C CYS A 93 -23.40 -14.38 -0.42
N GLY A 94 -23.85 -15.64 -0.46
CA GLY A 94 -24.35 -16.32 0.75
C GLY A 94 -23.29 -16.32 1.87
N PRO A 95 -23.69 -16.51 3.15
CA PRO A 95 -22.79 -16.34 4.30
C PRO A 95 -21.50 -17.17 4.19
N ILE A 96 -21.58 -18.38 3.61
CA ILE A 96 -20.44 -19.19 3.15
C ILE A 96 -20.90 -20.04 1.97
N ASN A 97 -20.18 -20.02 0.84
CA ASN A 97 -20.48 -20.85 -0.34
C ASN A 97 -19.34 -21.88 -0.57
N LEU A 98 -19.51 -22.82 -1.51
CA LEU A 98 -18.48 -23.82 -1.82
C LEU A 98 -17.16 -23.19 -2.32
N LEU A 99 -17.23 -22.02 -2.98
CA LEU A 99 -16.03 -21.28 -3.38
C LEU A 99 -15.24 -20.82 -2.15
N HIS A 100 -15.88 -20.30 -1.11
CA HIS A 100 -15.20 -19.89 0.12
C HIS A 100 -14.51 -21.08 0.79
N MET A 101 -15.14 -22.26 0.81
CA MET A 101 -14.52 -23.47 1.36
C MET A 101 -13.30 -23.93 0.53
N GLU A 102 -13.41 -23.89 -0.80
CA GLU A 102 -12.31 -24.16 -1.73
C GLU A 102 -11.14 -23.18 -1.51
N LEU A 103 -11.42 -21.88 -1.46
CA LEU A 103 -10.43 -20.83 -1.22
C LEU A 103 -9.78 -20.96 0.16
N LEU A 104 -10.55 -21.29 1.19
CA LEU A 104 -10.03 -21.48 2.54
C LEU A 104 -9.09 -22.69 2.60
N HIS A 105 -9.51 -23.81 2.00
CA HIS A 105 -8.68 -25.01 1.90
C HIS A 105 -7.38 -24.72 1.13
N HIS A 106 -7.46 -24.00 0.02
CA HIS A 106 -6.28 -23.61 -0.75
C HIS A 106 -5.38 -22.62 0.02
N PHE A 107 -5.96 -21.77 0.86
CA PHE A 107 -5.19 -20.87 1.71
C PHE A 107 -4.34 -21.67 2.70
N GLU A 108 -4.97 -22.58 3.45
CA GLU A 108 -4.34 -23.41 4.47
C GLU A 108 -3.29 -24.37 3.88
N ARG A 109 -3.58 -25.00 2.73
CA ARG A 109 -2.72 -26.06 2.18
C ARG A 109 -1.59 -25.57 1.29
N HIS A 110 -1.77 -24.44 0.61
CA HIS A 110 -0.82 -24.01 -0.42
C HIS A 110 -0.38 -22.56 -0.20
N THR A 111 -1.32 -21.64 -0.07
CA THR A 111 -1.01 -20.20 -0.07
C THR A 111 -0.20 -19.78 1.15
N ILE A 112 -0.46 -20.36 2.33
CA ILE A 112 0.25 -20.05 3.57
C ILE A 112 1.78 -20.22 3.46
N HIS A 113 2.22 -21.18 2.67
CA HIS A 113 3.63 -21.51 2.48
C HIS A 113 4.36 -20.58 1.50
N THR A 114 3.62 -19.74 0.76
CA THR A 114 4.17 -18.75 -0.17
C THR A 114 4.47 -17.39 0.48
N MET A 115 4.05 -17.22 1.74
CA MET A 115 4.17 -15.96 2.47
C MET A 115 5.37 -15.95 3.42
N PRO A 116 5.99 -14.79 3.67
CA PRO A 116 6.96 -14.65 4.76
C PRO A 116 6.28 -14.84 6.12
N PHE A 117 7.07 -15.04 7.19
CA PHE A 117 6.55 -15.14 8.55
C PHE A 117 5.62 -16.34 8.79
N HIS A 118 6.07 -17.55 8.42
CA HIS A 118 5.31 -18.80 8.55
C HIS A 118 4.66 -19.04 9.93
N VAL A 119 5.23 -18.52 11.02
CA VAL A 119 4.67 -18.62 12.38
C VAL A 119 3.39 -17.79 12.59
N VAL A 120 3.20 -16.71 11.82
CA VAL A 120 2.08 -15.76 11.98
C VAL A 120 0.79 -16.35 11.44
N TRP A 121 0.84 -16.95 10.25
CA TRP A 121 -0.37 -17.28 9.51
C TRP A 121 -1.23 -18.38 10.12
N PRO A 122 -0.69 -19.46 10.73
CA PRO A 122 -1.51 -20.42 11.46
C PRO A 122 -2.32 -19.76 12.58
N ARG A 123 -1.70 -18.78 13.28
CA ARG A 123 -2.39 -17.99 14.31
C ARG A 123 -3.45 -17.07 13.70
N MET A 124 -3.14 -16.40 12.59
CA MET A 124 -4.14 -15.55 11.91
C MET A 124 -5.34 -16.37 11.43
N LEU A 125 -5.11 -17.58 10.94
CA LEU A 125 -6.18 -18.48 10.49
C LEU A 125 -7.10 -18.84 11.65
N GLN A 126 -6.54 -19.16 12.82
CA GLN A 126 -7.33 -19.38 14.04
C GLN A 126 -8.13 -18.13 14.44
N LEU A 127 -7.49 -16.95 14.46
CA LEU A 127 -8.16 -15.69 14.82
C LEU A 127 -9.32 -15.35 13.89
N ALA A 128 -9.18 -15.66 12.59
CA ALA A 128 -10.21 -15.42 11.58
C ALA A 128 -11.57 -16.08 11.94
N PHE A 129 -11.56 -17.19 12.69
CA PHE A 129 -12.76 -17.93 13.09
C PHE A 129 -13.11 -17.83 14.58
N GLN A 130 -12.22 -17.29 15.42
CA GLN A 130 -12.45 -17.16 16.87
C GLN A 130 -13.47 -16.06 17.21
N SER A 131 -13.53 -15.00 16.42
CA SER A 131 -14.47 -13.89 16.64
C SER A 131 -15.19 -13.52 15.35
N ARG A 132 -16.51 -13.33 15.45
CA ARG A 132 -17.32 -12.77 14.34
C ARG A 132 -16.87 -11.36 13.94
N GLN A 133 -16.06 -10.70 14.76
CA GLN A 133 -15.59 -9.34 14.53
C GLN A 133 -14.42 -9.26 13.52
N HIS A 134 -13.85 -10.39 13.07
CA HIS A 134 -12.71 -10.41 12.14
C HIS A 134 -13.08 -10.86 10.73
N THR A 135 -14.29 -10.54 10.25
CA THR A 135 -14.71 -10.87 8.86
C THR A 135 -13.77 -10.30 7.82
N TYR A 136 -13.21 -9.10 8.05
CA TYR A 136 -12.20 -8.48 7.21
C TYR A 136 -10.96 -9.37 7.00
N LEU A 137 -10.52 -10.09 8.03
CA LEU A 137 -9.35 -10.98 7.97
C LEU A 137 -9.65 -12.21 7.11
N VAL A 138 -10.81 -12.83 7.32
CA VAL A 138 -11.27 -13.97 6.50
C VAL A 138 -11.37 -13.55 5.04
N ASN A 139 -12.04 -12.44 4.74
CA ASN A 139 -12.21 -11.95 3.37
C ASN A 139 -10.85 -11.65 2.71
N ALA A 140 -9.88 -11.09 3.45
CA ALA A 140 -8.53 -10.86 2.93
C ALA A 140 -7.77 -12.17 2.66
N MET A 141 -7.89 -13.18 3.53
CA MET A 141 -7.29 -14.50 3.29
C MET A 141 -7.86 -15.18 2.05
N LEU A 142 -9.19 -15.17 1.91
CA LEU A 142 -9.87 -15.74 0.75
C LEU A 142 -9.52 -14.98 -0.53
N SER A 143 -9.43 -13.65 -0.49
CA SER A 143 -8.98 -12.82 -1.61
C SER A 143 -7.54 -13.17 -2.03
N PHE A 144 -6.64 -13.33 -1.08
CA PHE A 144 -5.25 -13.72 -1.36
C PHE A 144 -5.14 -15.14 -1.94
N SER A 145 -5.96 -16.07 -1.43
CA SER A 145 -6.08 -17.42 -1.99
C SER A 145 -6.63 -17.41 -3.41
N ALA A 146 -7.66 -16.59 -3.68
CA ALA A 146 -8.21 -16.41 -5.02
C ALA A 146 -7.17 -15.81 -5.98
N ALA A 147 -6.36 -14.85 -5.53
CA ALA A 147 -5.25 -14.31 -6.30
C ALA A 147 -4.19 -15.37 -6.63
N HIS A 148 -3.91 -16.29 -5.69
CA HIS A 148 -2.99 -17.39 -5.91
C HIS A 148 -3.55 -18.38 -6.95
N LEU A 149 -4.83 -18.75 -6.86
CA LEU A 149 -5.45 -19.61 -7.86
C LEU A 149 -5.55 -18.94 -9.23
N ASP A 150 -5.84 -17.63 -9.30
CA ASP A 150 -5.84 -16.86 -10.55
C ASP A 150 -4.46 -16.90 -11.22
N TYR A 151 -3.38 -16.77 -10.44
CA TYR A 151 -2.00 -16.94 -10.90
C TYR A 151 -1.74 -18.34 -11.45
N LEU A 152 -2.09 -19.39 -10.69
CA LEU A 152 -1.85 -20.79 -11.10
C LEU A 152 -2.64 -21.19 -12.35
N HIS A 153 -3.84 -20.64 -12.53
CA HIS A 153 -4.68 -20.88 -13.72
C HIS A 153 -4.38 -19.92 -14.87
N GLN A 154 -3.39 -19.02 -14.73
CA GLN A 154 -2.96 -18.06 -15.74
C GLN A 154 -4.12 -17.21 -16.31
N GLY A 155 -5.11 -16.88 -15.46
CA GLY A 155 -6.31 -16.14 -15.88
C GLY A 155 -7.32 -16.92 -16.73
N ASN A 156 -7.10 -18.22 -16.99
CA ASN A 156 -8.04 -19.05 -17.76
C ASN A 156 -9.39 -19.24 -17.04
N ASN A 157 -9.44 -19.00 -15.73
CA ASN A 157 -10.66 -19.09 -14.94
C ASN A 157 -11.04 -17.71 -14.36
N PRO A 158 -11.95 -16.96 -15.00
CA PRO A 158 -12.34 -15.63 -14.55
C PRO A 158 -13.04 -15.64 -13.17
N ARG A 159 -13.46 -16.81 -12.67
CA ARG A 159 -14.07 -16.97 -11.34
C ARG A 159 -13.14 -16.50 -10.24
N TYR A 160 -11.86 -16.92 -10.26
CA TYR A 160 -10.90 -16.55 -9.21
C TYR A 160 -10.50 -15.09 -9.30
N HIS A 161 -10.34 -14.57 -10.52
CA HIS A 161 -10.10 -13.15 -10.75
C HIS A 161 -11.23 -12.28 -10.16
N ARG A 162 -12.49 -12.61 -10.45
CA ARG A 162 -13.65 -11.91 -9.89
C ARG A 162 -13.72 -12.06 -8.37
N ALA A 163 -13.52 -13.26 -7.85
CA ALA A 163 -13.54 -13.54 -6.42
C ALA A 163 -12.45 -12.73 -5.66
N LYS A 164 -11.23 -12.64 -6.21
CA LYS A 164 -10.14 -11.82 -5.66
C LYS A 164 -10.62 -10.41 -5.36
N TYR A 165 -11.19 -9.71 -6.35
CA TYR A 165 -11.59 -8.31 -6.19
C TYR A 165 -12.86 -8.15 -5.34
N ALA A 166 -13.86 -9.01 -5.51
CA ALA A 166 -15.07 -8.96 -4.69
C ALA A 166 -14.77 -9.15 -3.19
N LEU A 167 -13.93 -10.15 -2.87
CA LEU A 167 -13.49 -10.41 -1.49
C LEU A 167 -12.55 -9.33 -0.96
N LEU A 168 -11.68 -8.76 -1.80
CA LEU A 168 -10.82 -7.65 -1.40
C LEU A 168 -11.65 -6.40 -1.07
N ASP A 169 -12.65 -6.07 -1.90
CA ASP A 169 -13.52 -4.91 -1.65
C ASP A 169 -14.27 -5.07 -0.33
N LYS A 170 -14.86 -6.25 -0.10
CA LYS A 170 -15.50 -6.59 1.17
C LYS A 170 -14.52 -6.53 2.35
N ALA A 171 -13.32 -7.08 2.20
CA ALA A 171 -12.27 -7.00 3.22
C ALA A 171 -11.94 -5.54 3.55
N LEU A 172 -11.77 -4.68 2.54
CA LEU A 172 -11.47 -3.26 2.71
C LEU A 172 -12.63 -2.49 3.35
N HIS A 173 -13.87 -2.83 3.04
CA HIS A 173 -15.05 -2.25 3.67
C HIS A 173 -15.08 -2.54 5.17
N ASP A 174 -15.10 -3.83 5.54
CA ASP A 174 -15.13 -4.30 6.93
C ASP A 174 -13.89 -3.81 7.71
N TYR A 175 -12.73 -3.76 7.05
CA TYR A 175 -11.47 -3.31 7.66
C TYR A 175 -11.51 -1.82 8.01
N ARG A 176 -12.06 -0.97 7.13
CA ARG A 176 -12.20 0.47 7.41
C ARG A 176 -13.16 0.73 8.57
N GLU A 177 -14.25 -0.03 8.64
CA GLU A 177 -15.17 0.05 9.79
C GLU A 177 -14.45 -0.32 11.09
N SER A 178 -13.70 -1.42 11.09
CA SER A 178 -12.91 -1.85 12.25
C SER A 178 -11.84 -0.82 12.67
N LEU A 179 -11.14 -0.22 11.70
CA LEU A 179 -10.16 0.86 11.97
C LEU A 179 -10.78 2.17 12.47
N SER A 180 -12.10 2.33 12.35
CA SER A 180 -12.80 3.48 12.91
C SER A 180 -12.93 3.37 14.44
N ALA A 181 -12.77 2.17 14.99
CA ALA A 181 -12.68 1.91 16.41
C ALA A 181 -11.21 1.92 16.91
N PRO A 182 -10.97 2.10 18.22
CA PRO A 182 -9.64 2.01 18.79
C PRO A 182 -8.98 0.63 18.53
N ILE A 183 -7.67 0.65 18.32
CA ILE A 183 -6.86 -0.59 18.29
C ILE A 183 -6.74 -1.09 19.74
N THR A 184 -7.14 -2.34 19.97
CA THR A 184 -7.18 -3.01 21.28
C THR A 184 -6.33 -4.28 21.25
N ALA A 185 -6.04 -4.86 22.41
CA ALA A 185 -5.32 -6.13 22.49
C ALA A 185 -6.04 -7.25 21.71
N ASP A 186 -7.37 -7.22 21.67
CA ASP A 186 -8.18 -8.26 21.02
C ASP A 186 -8.18 -8.18 19.49
N ASN A 187 -8.04 -6.98 18.92
CA ASN A 187 -8.13 -6.79 17.46
C ASN A 187 -6.77 -6.52 16.77
N CYS A 188 -5.72 -6.14 17.51
CA CYS A 188 -4.48 -5.64 16.94
C CYS A 188 -3.78 -6.66 16.03
N ASP A 189 -3.78 -7.94 16.41
CA ASP A 189 -3.23 -9.04 15.63
C ASP A 189 -3.98 -9.22 14.31
N ALA A 190 -5.32 -9.30 14.36
CA ALA A 190 -6.15 -9.45 13.17
C ALA A 190 -6.01 -8.24 12.23
N LEU A 191 -5.94 -7.03 12.80
CA LEU A 191 -5.76 -5.79 12.04
C LEU A 191 -4.43 -5.78 11.28
N LEU A 192 -3.32 -6.12 11.95
CA LEU A 192 -2.01 -6.16 11.31
C LEU A 192 -1.89 -7.32 10.32
N GLY A 193 -2.44 -8.49 10.65
CA GLY A 193 -2.50 -9.63 9.73
C GLY A 193 -3.22 -9.31 8.43
N THR A 194 -4.35 -8.59 8.53
CA THR A 194 -5.11 -8.12 7.37
C THR A 194 -4.32 -7.08 6.58
N ALA A 195 -3.67 -6.13 7.25
CA ALA A 195 -2.82 -5.12 6.60
C ALA A 195 -1.71 -5.77 5.75
N ASN A 196 -1.07 -6.81 6.29
CA ASN A 196 -0.03 -7.57 5.59
C ASN A 196 -0.61 -8.34 4.38
N LEU A 197 -1.76 -8.99 4.51
CA LEU A 197 -2.42 -9.68 3.37
C LEU A 197 -2.75 -8.70 2.23
N ILE A 198 -3.32 -7.53 2.57
CA ILE A 198 -3.59 -6.48 1.59
C ILE A 198 -2.27 -5.99 0.97
N GLN A 199 -1.20 -5.85 1.75
CA GLN A 199 0.12 -5.49 1.22
C GLN A 199 0.62 -6.51 0.18
N PHE A 200 0.51 -7.81 0.43
CA PHE A 200 0.89 -8.85 -0.54
C PHE A 200 -0.03 -8.85 -1.77
N LEU A 201 -1.33 -8.60 -1.59
CA LEU A 201 -2.24 -8.38 -2.72
C LEU A 201 -1.81 -7.19 -3.57
N MET A 202 -1.36 -6.09 -2.95
CA MET A 202 -0.85 -4.93 -3.68
C MET A 202 0.42 -5.26 -4.44
N TRP A 203 1.33 -6.09 -3.92
CA TRP A 203 2.46 -6.57 -4.71
C TRP A 203 2.05 -7.26 -6.02
N SER A 204 0.89 -7.93 -6.04
CA SER A 204 0.36 -8.59 -7.24
C SER A 204 -0.36 -7.64 -8.21
N ASP A 205 -0.69 -6.43 -7.75
CA ASP A 205 -1.45 -5.46 -8.52
C ASP A 205 -0.52 -4.53 -9.31
N ILE A 206 -0.73 -4.49 -10.63
CA ILE A 206 -0.03 -3.62 -11.56
C ILE A 206 -1.00 -2.79 -12.41
N GLY A 207 -2.30 -2.76 -12.08
CA GLY A 207 -3.31 -2.09 -12.90
C GLY A 207 -3.06 -0.58 -13.09
N PHE A 208 -2.30 0.05 -12.20
CA PHE A 208 -1.90 1.46 -12.37
C PHE A 208 -0.98 1.69 -13.59
N MET A 209 -0.33 0.64 -14.09
CA MET A 209 0.59 0.71 -15.24
C MET A 209 -0.13 0.73 -16.59
N ASP A 210 -1.41 0.35 -16.66
CA ASP A 210 -2.14 0.26 -17.93
C ASP A 210 -2.29 1.63 -18.63
N ASN A 211 -2.17 2.72 -17.86
CA ASN A 211 -2.24 4.10 -18.37
C ASN A 211 -0.89 4.68 -18.84
N ASN A 212 0.23 3.96 -18.68
CA ASN A 212 1.59 4.51 -18.87
C ASN A 212 2.12 4.46 -20.32
N THR A 213 1.27 4.54 -21.35
CA THR A 213 1.67 4.09 -22.70
C THR A 213 2.51 5.06 -23.53
N GLU A 214 2.60 6.37 -23.26
CA GLU A 214 3.47 7.26 -24.08
C GLU A 214 4.12 8.44 -23.32
N GLN A 215 3.53 8.90 -22.21
CA GLN A 215 3.93 10.16 -21.56
C GLN A 215 5.05 10.02 -20.51
N GLY A 216 5.64 8.84 -20.38
CA GLY A 216 6.65 8.51 -19.37
C GLY A 216 6.05 7.75 -18.18
N LEU A 217 6.94 7.28 -17.30
CA LEU A 217 6.54 6.48 -16.14
C LEU A 217 5.91 7.35 -15.05
N ASP A 218 4.62 7.15 -14.76
CA ASP A 218 3.96 7.69 -13.58
C ASP A 218 3.81 6.63 -12.48
N LEU A 219 4.38 6.92 -11.31
CA LEU A 219 4.31 6.09 -10.09
C LEU A 219 3.39 6.71 -9.03
N SER A 220 2.76 7.85 -9.29
CA SER A 220 1.88 8.52 -8.33
C SER A 220 0.65 7.66 -7.96
N GLY A 221 0.15 6.88 -8.91
CA GLY A 221 -0.96 5.94 -8.75
C GLY A 221 -0.60 4.61 -8.06
N ASP A 222 0.68 4.40 -7.71
CA ASP A 222 1.11 3.13 -7.12
C ASP A 222 0.65 2.99 -5.65
N ARG A 223 -0.43 2.22 -5.46
CA ARG A 223 -1.05 1.96 -4.15
C ARG A 223 -0.18 1.19 -3.17
N LEU A 224 0.84 0.46 -3.64
CA LEU A 224 1.70 -0.35 -2.76
C LEU A 224 2.41 0.56 -1.74
N TYR A 225 3.01 1.66 -2.19
CA TYR A 225 3.75 2.56 -1.31
C TYR A 225 2.82 3.39 -0.41
N TRP A 226 1.67 3.82 -0.93
CA TRP A 226 0.65 4.51 -0.14
C TRP A 226 0.12 3.66 1.01
N LEU A 227 -0.28 2.42 0.71
CA LEU A 227 -0.81 1.49 1.70
C LEU A 227 0.20 1.20 2.81
N CYS A 228 1.48 1.07 2.45
CA CYS A 228 2.55 0.77 3.40
C CYS A 228 2.67 1.82 4.52
N THR A 229 2.25 3.07 4.27
CA THR A 229 2.18 4.10 5.32
C THR A 229 1.15 3.72 6.40
N GLY A 230 -0.03 3.26 5.99
CA GLY A 230 -1.08 2.79 6.90
C GLY A 230 -0.69 1.52 7.66
N VAL A 231 -0.08 0.54 6.98
CA VAL A 231 0.43 -0.70 7.61
C VAL A 231 1.40 -0.37 8.74
N ARG A 232 2.31 0.58 8.53
CA ARG A 232 3.26 1.04 9.54
C ARG A 232 2.59 1.71 10.71
N GLN A 233 1.63 2.60 10.45
CA GLN A 233 0.90 3.27 11.51
C GLN A 233 0.23 2.25 12.43
N ILE A 234 -0.44 1.24 11.86
CA ILE A 234 -1.05 0.16 12.63
C ILE A 234 0.00 -0.61 13.43
N LEU A 235 1.11 -1.00 12.80
CA LEU A 235 2.23 -1.69 13.47
C LEU A 235 2.73 -0.91 14.70
N PHE A 236 2.94 0.41 14.58
CA PHE A 236 3.47 1.22 15.67
C PHE A 236 2.44 1.52 16.76
N MET A 237 1.18 1.75 16.39
CA MET A 237 0.10 1.93 17.36
C MET A 237 -0.17 0.64 18.14
N ALA A 238 -0.07 -0.51 17.48
CA ALA A 238 -0.25 -1.82 18.09
C ALA A 238 0.98 -2.34 18.85
N TRP A 239 2.17 -1.75 18.64
CA TRP A 239 3.40 -2.26 19.24
C TRP A 239 3.35 -2.44 20.77
N PRO A 240 2.87 -1.48 21.57
CA PRO A 240 2.73 -1.67 23.02
C PRO A 240 1.76 -2.80 23.38
N LEU A 241 0.71 -2.98 22.57
CA LEU A 241 -0.27 -4.06 22.75
C LEU A 241 0.35 -5.42 22.42
N PHE A 242 1.17 -5.50 21.37
CA PHE A 242 1.92 -6.71 21.02
C PHE A 242 2.87 -7.12 22.14
N GLN A 243 3.53 -6.16 22.77
CA GLN A 243 4.41 -6.43 23.92
C GLN A 243 3.62 -6.95 25.12
N ALA A 244 2.49 -6.29 25.45
CA ALA A 244 1.66 -6.68 26.58
C ALA A 244 1.00 -8.06 26.39
N ALA A 245 0.49 -8.34 25.19
CA ALA A 245 -0.22 -9.57 24.86
C ALA A 245 0.68 -10.72 24.38
N GLN A 246 2.01 -10.52 24.34
CA GLN A 246 2.96 -11.49 23.78
C GLN A 246 2.58 -11.96 22.37
N SER A 247 2.16 -11.02 21.53
CA SER A 247 1.68 -11.29 20.18
C SER A 247 2.72 -12.01 19.32
N VAL A 248 2.25 -12.84 18.37
CA VAL A 248 3.10 -13.46 17.35
C VAL A 248 3.86 -12.41 16.51
N PHE A 249 3.30 -11.21 16.34
CA PHE A 249 3.97 -10.11 15.65
C PHE A 249 5.11 -9.51 16.47
N MET A 250 5.08 -9.60 17.80
CA MET A 250 6.21 -9.22 18.63
C MET A 250 7.40 -10.13 18.35
N GLN A 251 7.19 -11.45 18.31
CA GLN A 251 8.25 -12.42 18.00
C GLN A 251 8.86 -12.14 16.62
N VAL A 252 8.01 -11.86 15.63
CA VAL A 252 8.46 -11.49 14.29
C VAL A 252 9.18 -10.15 14.23
N GLY A 253 8.73 -9.14 14.97
CA GLY A 253 9.39 -7.84 15.05
C GLY A 253 10.74 -7.89 15.78
N LEU A 254 10.88 -8.83 16.72
CA LEU A 254 12.14 -9.12 17.42
C LEU A 254 13.09 -10.00 16.61
N LEU A 255 12.57 -10.85 15.72
CA LEU A 255 13.40 -11.45 14.67
C LEU A 255 13.98 -10.28 13.87
N GLN A 256 15.28 -10.05 13.99
CA GLN A 256 15.99 -8.99 13.28
C GLN A 256 16.69 -9.58 12.05
N PRO A 257 15.97 -9.93 10.96
CA PRO A 257 16.59 -10.46 9.76
C PRO A 257 17.62 -9.48 9.19
N CYS A 258 17.50 -8.18 9.51
CA CYS A 258 18.51 -7.20 9.14
C CYS A 258 19.87 -7.47 9.76
N MET A 259 19.93 -7.69 11.08
CA MET A 259 21.20 -7.94 11.75
C MET A 259 21.79 -9.25 11.28
N ALA A 260 20.99 -10.31 11.23
CA ALA A 260 21.46 -11.60 10.76
C ALA A 260 22.05 -11.52 9.34
N LEU A 261 21.44 -10.75 8.45
CA LEU A 261 21.95 -10.58 7.09
C LEU A 261 23.17 -9.65 7.02
N GLU A 262 23.19 -8.54 7.77
CA GLU A 262 24.37 -7.67 7.91
C GLU A 262 25.58 -8.45 8.44
N ASP A 263 25.40 -9.21 9.53
CA ASP A 263 26.43 -10.05 10.14
C ASP A 263 26.95 -11.11 9.15
N VAL A 264 26.06 -11.71 8.35
CA VAL A 264 26.46 -12.66 7.29
C VAL A 264 27.26 -11.98 6.19
N VAL A 265 26.87 -10.78 5.77
CA VAL A 265 27.58 -10.01 4.73
C VAL A 265 28.95 -9.57 5.24
N ASP A 266 29.04 -9.08 6.47
CA ASP A 266 30.29 -8.68 7.11
C ASP A 266 31.21 -9.89 7.34
N ALA A 267 30.68 -11.03 7.79
CA ALA A 267 31.43 -12.29 7.93
C ALA A 267 32.00 -12.80 6.60
N ARG A 268 31.31 -12.54 5.48
CA ARG A 268 31.77 -12.85 4.11
C ARG A 268 32.78 -11.83 3.57
N GLY A 269 33.09 -10.77 4.31
CA GLY A 269 33.99 -9.71 3.86
C GLY A 269 33.41 -8.89 2.69
N LEU A 270 32.10 -8.90 2.50
CA LEU A 270 31.44 -8.19 1.41
C LEU A 270 31.29 -6.71 1.79
N ASN A 271 31.99 -5.82 1.08
CA ASN A 271 31.99 -4.38 1.37
C ASN A 271 30.71 -3.69 0.86
N TRP A 272 29.58 -3.99 1.51
CA TRP A 272 28.29 -3.41 1.13
C TRP A 272 28.24 -1.88 1.32
N GLN A 273 29.07 -1.33 2.23
CA GLN A 273 29.22 0.11 2.44
C GLN A 273 29.73 0.84 1.18
N ARG A 274 30.43 0.15 0.27
CA ARG A 274 30.79 0.69 -1.06
C ARG A 274 29.53 1.07 -1.86
N TYR A 275 28.50 0.22 -1.86
CA TYR A 275 27.23 0.52 -2.55
C TYR A 275 26.52 1.72 -1.92
N VAL A 276 26.48 1.80 -0.59
CA VAL A 276 25.90 2.95 0.11
C VAL A 276 26.56 4.26 -0.33
N ARG A 277 27.89 4.32 -0.33
CA ARG A 277 28.64 5.50 -0.78
C ARG A 277 28.32 5.85 -2.23
N ALA A 278 28.24 4.86 -3.12
CA ALA A 278 27.90 5.08 -4.52
C ALA A 278 26.48 5.66 -4.70
N PHE A 279 25.49 5.15 -3.96
CA PHE A 279 24.12 5.68 -3.98
C PHE A 279 24.03 7.09 -3.39
N MET A 280 24.79 7.39 -2.34
CA MET A 280 24.82 8.73 -1.75
C MET A 280 25.49 9.75 -2.68
N GLN A 281 26.56 9.36 -3.38
CA GLN A 281 27.16 10.19 -4.44
C GLN A 281 26.17 10.46 -5.58
N LEU A 282 25.34 9.48 -5.94
CA LEU A 282 24.28 9.67 -6.92
C LEU A 282 23.21 10.65 -6.43
N TYR A 283 22.81 10.53 -5.16
CA TYR A 283 21.86 11.45 -4.54
C TYR A 283 22.37 12.90 -4.59
N ASP A 284 23.65 13.11 -4.28
CA ASP A 284 24.31 14.42 -4.29
C ASP A 284 24.51 15.00 -5.69
N ASN A 285 24.42 14.17 -6.72
CA ASN A 285 24.71 14.60 -8.08
C ASN A 285 23.50 15.34 -8.68
N PRO A 286 23.62 16.64 -9.03
CA PRO A 286 22.53 17.43 -9.59
C PRO A 286 21.93 16.86 -10.87
N ARG A 287 22.71 16.05 -11.62
CA ARG A 287 22.22 15.35 -12.81
C ARG A 287 21.06 14.41 -12.51
N TYR A 288 20.85 13.98 -11.26
CA TYR A 288 19.75 13.08 -10.91
C TYR A 288 18.56 13.82 -10.29
N HIS A 289 18.63 15.13 -10.12
CA HIS A 289 17.59 15.90 -9.46
C HIS A 289 16.42 16.17 -10.42
N GLY A 290 15.19 15.96 -9.93
CA GLY A 290 13.97 16.35 -10.65
C GLY A 290 13.47 15.37 -11.71
N ARG A 291 12.46 15.84 -12.45
CA ARG A 291 11.72 15.10 -13.49
C ARG A 291 12.32 15.32 -14.88
N ARG A 292 11.89 14.51 -15.86
CA ARG A 292 12.31 14.50 -17.28
C ARG A 292 12.48 15.90 -17.90
N GLU A 293 11.63 16.86 -17.56
CA GLU A 293 11.62 18.22 -18.14
C GLU A 293 12.91 19.01 -17.87
N ALA A 294 13.63 18.72 -16.78
CA ALA A 294 14.88 19.42 -16.44
C ALA A 294 16.01 19.17 -17.46
N PHE A 295 15.95 18.08 -18.23
CA PHE A 295 17.01 17.73 -19.19
C PHE A 295 16.79 18.29 -20.59
N SER A 296 15.54 18.57 -20.97
CA SER A 296 15.21 19.08 -22.31
C SER A 296 15.56 20.55 -22.50
N SER A 297 15.70 21.32 -21.41
CA SER A 297 16.03 22.75 -21.46
C SER A 297 17.52 23.05 -21.59
N SER A 298 18.42 22.09 -21.33
CA SER A 298 19.87 22.33 -21.36
C SER A 298 20.53 22.12 -22.73
N SER A 299 19.82 21.53 -23.71
CA SER A 299 20.37 21.21 -25.04
C SER A 299 19.99 22.21 -26.14
N SER A 300 19.16 23.22 -25.85
CA SER A 300 18.66 24.19 -26.83
C SER A 300 19.22 25.62 -26.68
N SER A 301 20.10 25.89 -25.72
CA SER A 301 20.64 27.23 -25.44
C SER A 301 22.05 27.48 -26.00
N SER A 302 22.27 27.21 -27.29
CA SER A 302 23.48 27.66 -27.99
C SER A 302 23.20 28.16 -29.41
N SER A 303 22.27 29.11 -29.55
CA SER A 303 22.26 30.10 -30.63
C SER A 303 21.01 30.99 -30.56
N SER A 304 21.15 32.22 -30.03
CA SER A 304 20.61 33.45 -30.62
C SER A 304 20.56 34.60 -29.60
N SER A 305 20.86 35.76 -30.14
CA SER A 305 21.16 37.05 -29.56
C SER A 305 19.91 37.90 -29.27
N SER A 306 20.02 38.76 -28.24
CA SER A 306 19.48 40.13 -28.12
C SER A 306 18.10 40.48 -28.70
N SER A 307 17.16 40.95 -27.85
CA SER A 307 16.60 42.33 -27.92
C SER A 307 15.40 42.57 -26.97
N SER A 308 15.44 43.74 -26.32
CA SER A 308 14.34 44.67 -25.95
C SER A 308 13.10 44.21 -25.16
N SER A 309 13.06 44.67 -23.90
CA SER A 309 12.03 45.53 -23.27
C SER A 309 10.56 45.44 -23.71
N SER A 310 9.65 45.15 -22.77
CA SER A 310 8.49 46.02 -22.48
C SER A 310 7.76 45.63 -21.18
N SER A 311 7.30 46.69 -20.52
CA SER A 311 6.59 46.84 -19.26
C SER A 311 5.09 46.54 -19.34
N SER A 312 4.48 46.02 -18.26
CA SER A 312 3.12 46.35 -17.77
C SER A 312 2.77 45.38 -16.62
N SER A 313 2.64 45.85 -15.38
CA SER A 313 1.52 46.57 -14.74
C SER A 313 0.57 45.63 -14.00
N CYS A 314 0.42 45.97 -12.74
CA CYS A 314 -0.33 45.34 -11.66
C CYS A 314 -1.83 45.20 -11.95
N CYS A 315 -2.48 44.22 -11.30
CA CYS A 315 -3.86 44.35 -10.82
C CYS A 315 -4.09 43.46 -9.59
N SER A 316 -4.22 44.13 -8.45
CA SER A 316 -4.73 43.62 -7.18
C SER A 316 -6.25 43.40 -7.29
N PHE A 317 -6.77 42.28 -6.77
CA PHE A 317 -8.21 42.10 -6.61
C PHE A 317 -8.61 41.89 -5.14
N SER A 318 -9.51 42.77 -4.73
CA SER A 318 -10.02 42.98 -3.39
C SER A 318 -11.10 41.96 -3.00
N LYS A 319 -11.11 41.60 -1.71
CA LYS A 319 -12.21 40.88 -1.03
C LYS A 319 -13.54 41.63 -1.13
N PRO A 320 -14.68 40.93 -1.29
CA PRO A 320 -15.97 41.46 -0.90
C PRO A 320 -16.39 41.02 0.51
N ARG A 321 -17.07 41.97 1.17
CA ARG A 321 -17.70 41.96 2.50
C ARG A 321 -18.78 40.90 2.66
N SER A 322 -18.87 40.38 3.89
CA SER A 322 -20.04 39.69 4.45
C SER A 322 -21.16 40.69 4.79
N PRO A 323 -22.44 40.29 4.67
CA PRO A 323 -23.51 40.87 5.46
C PRO A 323 -23.97 39.91 6.56
N GLY A 324 -24.10 40.44 7.77
CA GLY A 324 -24.79 39.79 8.88
C GLY A 324 -26.31 39.84 8.73
N ILE A 325 -26.98 39.04 9.55
CA ILE A 325 -28.41 38.91 9.90
C ILE A 325 -28.48 37.56 10.63
N SER A 326 -29.24 37.27 11.68
CA SER A 326 -30.03 38.00 12.67
C SER A 326 -30.37 36.94 13.73
N ARG A 327 -30.49 37.37 14.99
CA ARG A 327 -31.08 36.61 16.10
C ARG A 327 -32.48 36.08 15.76
N TYR A 328 -32.76 34.87 16.21
CA TYR A 328 -34.07 34.46 16.72
C TYR A 328 -33.83 33.48 17.89
N ASP A 329 -34.34 33.88 19.05
CA ASP A 329 -34.55 33.07 20.24
C ASP A 329 -35.75 32.15 19.98
N ASP A 330 -35.66 30.88 20.38
CA ASP A 330 -36.82 30.09 20.76
C ASP A 330 -36.38 29.04 21.78
N GLU A 331 -36.88 29.22 23.01
CA GLU A 331 -36.87 28.25 24.09
C GLU A 331 -37.92 27.18 23.77
N ASP A 332 -37.57 25.90 23.92
CA ASP A 332 -38.62 24.90 24.14
C ASP A 332 -38.13 23.76 25.05
N HIS A 333 -38.97 23.50 26.05
CA HIS A 333 -38.82 22.52 27.11
C HIS A 333 -39.00 21.10 26.59
N ALA A 334 -38.12 20.16 26.97
CA ALA A 334 -38.43 18.73 26.91
C ALA A 334 -37.70 17.92 27.99
N GLU A 335 -38.54 17.35 28.85
CA GLU A 335 -38.41 16.31 29.88
C GLU A 335 -37.13 15.45 29.93
N GLU A 336 -36.54 15.47 31.12
CA GLU A 336 -35.54 14.56 31.65
C GLU A 336 -36.18 13.18 31.94
N ARG A 337 -35.81 12.15 31.17
CA ARG A 337 -36.10 10.74 31.51
C ARG A 337 -34.81 10.03 31.91
N THR A 338 -34.73 9.68 33.19
CA THR A 338 -33.72 8.80 33.78
C THR A 338 -33.71 7.41 33.14
N PRO A 339 -32.53 6.85 32.80
CA PRO A 339 -32.42 5.48 32.30
C PRO A 339 -32.49 4.43 33.45
N PRO A 340 -33.01 3.23 33.19
CA PRO A 340 -33.05 2.14 34.16
C PRO A 340 -31.66 1.49 34.38
N PRO A 341 -31.43 0.86 35.55
CA PRO A 341 -30.15 0.25 35.92
C PRO A 341 -29.81 -1.00 35.10
N PRO A 342 -28.52 -1.33 34.93
CA PRO A 342 -28.07 -2.47 34.14
C PRO A 342 -28.32 -3.82 34.85
N PRO A 343 -28.54 -4.91 34.07
CA PRO A 343 -28.70 -6.25 34.62
C PRO A 343 -27.37 -6.86 35.14
N PRO A 344 -27.44 -7.81 36.09
CA PRO A 344 -26.27 -8.45 36.68
C PRO A 344 -25.49 -9.33 35.69
N PRO A 345 -24.17 -9.51 35.89
CA PRO A 345 -23.33 -10.30 34.99
C PRO A 345 -23.64 -11.81 35.07
N PRO A 346 -23.54 -12.56 33.95
CA PRO A 346 -23.71 -14.01 33.96
C PRO A 346 -22.54 -14.74 34.64
N PRO A 347 -22.76 -15.97 35.13
CA PRO A 347 -21.77 -16.74 35.87
C PRO A 347 -20.58 -17.12 34.98
N SER A 348 -19.38 -16.97 35.56
CA SER A 348 -18.09 -17.35 34.98
C SER A 348 -18.04 -18.84 34.64
N PHE A 349 -18.03 -19.16 33.34
CA PHE A 349 -17.67 -20.47 32.83
C PHE A 349 -16.15 -20.66 32.92
N GLN A 350 -15.72 -21.61 33.76
CA GLN A 350 -14.36 -22.13 33.74
C GLN A 350 -14.18 -22.98 32.47
N SER A 351 -13.45 -22.45 31.49
CA SER A 351 -13.01 -23.22 30.32
C SER A 351 -11.62 -23.80 30.62
N SER A 352 -11.62 -25.05 31.07
CA SER A 352 -10.47 -25.94 31.08
C SER A 352 -10.39 -26.67 29.73
N GLY A 353 -9.28 -26.54 29.00
CA GLY A 353 -9.06 -27.38 27.81
C GLY A 353 -7.97 -26.95 26.82
N ASN A 354 -6.71 -27.16 27.19
CA ASN A 354 -5.64 -27.75 26.36
C ASN A 354 -5.49 -27.35 24.87
N GLY A 355 -5.10 -26.10 24.59
CA GLY A 355 -4.60 -25.67 23.27
C GLY A 355 -3.12 -25.27 23.21
N SER A 356 -2.40 -25.26 24.34
CA SER A 356 -1.09 -24.58 24.46
C SER A 356 0.14 -25.43 24.09
N ALA A 357 0.01 -26.75 23.96
CA ALA A 357 1.16 -27.64 23.86
C ALA A 357 1.87 -27.66 22.48
N TYR A 358 1.27 -27.06 21.43
CA TYR A 358 1.86 -27.08 20.08
C TYR A 358 2.76 -25.87 19.79
N LEU A 359 2.67 -24.79 20.57
CA LEU A 359 3.45 -23.55 20.33
C LEU A 359 4.75 -23.48 21.16
N GLU A 360 4.86 -24.22 22.27
CA GLU A 360 6.07 -24.22 23.12
C GLU A 360 7.27 -24.94 22.48
N GLY A 361 7.05 -25.80 21.49
CA GLY A 361 8.13 -26.54 20.80
C GLY A 361 8.82 -25.78 19.66
N LEU A 362 8.32 -24.59 19.27
CA LEU A 362 8.81 -23.83 18.11
C LEU A 362 9.56 -22.54 18.46
N ILE A 363 9.79 -22.28 19.75
CA ILE A 363 10.51 -21.10 20.23
C ILE A 363 11.93 -21.53 20.62
N PRO A 364 12.98 -21.24 19.82
CA PRO A 364 14.34 -21.33 20.31
C PRO A 364 14.45 -20.44 21.55
N SER A 365 14.99 -20.96 22.65
CA SER A 365 15.30 -20.20 23.85
C SER A 365 15.97 -18.88 23.47
N LEU A 366 15.25 -17.77 23.66
CA LEU A 366 15.74 -16.43 23.34
C LEU A 366 17.06 -16.22 24.08
N PRO A 367 18.14 -15.79 23.41
CA PRO A 367 19.38 -15.49 24.12
C PRO A 367 19.09 -14.37 25.11
N SER A 368 19.48 -14.59 26.38
CA SER A 368 19.61 -13.54 27.39
C SER A 368 20.75 -12.61 26.96
N SER A 369 20.48 -11.78 25.96
CA SER A 369 21.45 -10.89 25.36
C SER A 369 21.23 -9.48 25.90
N SER A 370 22.21 -8.98 26.64
CA SER A 370 22.35 -7.60 27.07
C SER A 370 22.65 -6.63 25.91
N ALA A 371 22.51 -7.06 24.66
CA ALA A 371 22.65 -6.21 23.48
C ALA A 371 21.44 -5.25 23.39
N PRO A 372 21.67 -3.94 23.37
CA PRO A 372 20.57 -2.99 23.48
C PRO A 372 19.70 -2.93 22.21
N PRO A 373 18.39 -2.59 22.33
CA PRO A 373 17.37 -2.81 21.30
C PRO A 373 17.38 -1.80 20.13
N TYR A 374 18.56 -1.47 19.60
CA TYR A 374 18.77 -0.27 18.76
C TYR A 374 18.39 -0.38 17.27
N LYS A 375 17.88 -1.51 16.73
CA LYS A 375 17.60 -1.63 15.27
C LYS A 375 16.15 -1.90 14.87
N VAL A 376 15.25 -2.22 15.81
CA VAL A 376 13.81 -1.87 15.69
C VAL A 376 13.66 -0.36 15.44
N MET A 377 14.68 0.43 15.80
CA MET A 377 14.78 1.83 15.45
C MET A 377 14.78 2.13 13.96
N THR A 378 15.18 1.26 13.02
CA THR A 378 15.25 1.72 11.62
C THR A 378 13.86 2.03 11.04
N LEU A 379 12.89 1.14 11.27
CA LEU A 379 11.50 1.40 10.90
C LEU A 379 10.89 2.51 11.76
N TRP A 380 11.17 2.53 13.07
CA TRP A 380 10.68 3.57 13.99
C TRP A 380 11.22 4.97 13.68
N GLN A 381 12.52 5.09 13.40
CA GLN A 381 13.21 6.30 13.00
C GLN A 381 12.61 6.82 11.70
N SER A 382 12.45 5.92 10.72
CA SER A 382 11.67 6.23 9.55
C SER A 382 10.28 6.77 9.92
N TYR A 383 9.56 6.14 10.85
CA TYR A 383 8.24 6.61 11.24
C TYR A 383 8.27 8.02 11.83
N LYS A 384 9.24 8.30 12.72
CA LYS A 384 9.45 9.63 13.29
C LYS A 384 9.77 10.69 12.25
N GLU A 385 10.51 10.34 11.22
CA GLU A 385 10.78 11.23 10.10
C GLU A 385 9.55 11.47 9.22
N GLY A 386 8.70 10.46 9.07
CA GLY A 386 7.40 10.59 8.41
C GLY A 386 6.49 11.53 9.19
N GLU A 387 6.43 11.37 10.51
CA GLU A 387 5.71 12.31 11.38
C GLU A 387 6.28 13.73 11.29
N ALA A 388 7.62 13.88 11.27
CA ALA A 388 8.27 15.18 11.12
C ALA A 388 7.92 15.85 9.78
N TYR A 389 7.95 15.08 8.68
CA TYR A 389 7.58 15.55 7.35
C TYR A 389 6.11 15.96 7.25
N VAL A 390 5.20 15.19 7.86
CA VAL A 390 3.77 15.56 7.91
C VAL A 390 3.57 16.82 8.75
N LYS A 391 4.26 16.93 9.91
CA LYS A 391 4.19 18.12 10.77
C LYS A 391 4.73 19.38 10.10
N SER A 392 5.71 19.25 9.21
CA SER A 392 6.22 20.36 8.41
C SER A 392 5.33 20.70 7.21
N ALA A 393 4.12 20.11 7.10
CA ALA A 393 3.22 20.24 5.97
C ALA A 393 3.86 19.86 4.62
N GLY A 394 4.82 18.94 4.65
CA GLY A 394 5.60 18.54 3.48
C GLY A 394 6.58 19.61 3.01
N GLN A 395 6.97 20.57 3.86
CA GLN A 395 8.07 21.47 3.54
C GLN A 395 9.32 20.66 3.19
N HIS A 396 10.00 21.07 2.12
CA HIS A 396 11.12 20.38 1.55
C HIS A 396 12.35 20.51 2.47
N ASP A 397 12.48 19.56 3.41
CA ASP A 397 13.67 19.38 4.22
C ASP A 397 14.61 18.39 3.53
N GLU A 398 15.59 18.94 2.82
CA GLU A 398 16.58 18.17 2.07
C GLU A 398 17.44 17.29 2.99
N ALA A 399 17.70 17.71 4.24
CA ALA A 399 18.47 16.94 5.19
C ALA A 399 17.70 15.69 5.64
N LEU A 400 16.40 15.86 5.94
CA LEU A 400 15.50 14.76 6.26
C LEU A 400 15.37 13.78 5.09
N MET A 401 15.20 14.31 3.87
CA MET A 401 15.10 13.50 2.64
C MET A 401 16.38 12.69 2.38
N ARG A 402 17.55 13.34 2.51
CA ARG A 402 18.86 12.70 2.38
C ARG A 402 19.06 11.61 3.42
N ALA A 403 18.67 11.83 4.67
CA ALA A 403 18.77 10.84 5.74
C ALA A 403 17.87 9.63 5.48
N ALA A 404 16.62 9.86 5.09
CA ALA A 404 15.68 8.80 4.73
C ALA A 404 16.19 7.97 3.55
N TYR A 405 16.70 8.63 2.51
CA TYR A 405 17.32 7.99 1.35
C TYR A 405 18.51 7.13 1.77
N GLY A 406 19.41 7.69 2.59
CA GLY A 406 20.58 6.98 3.14
C GLY A 406 20.24 5.66 3.82
N ARG A 407 19.16 5.62 4.62
CA ARG A 407 18.72 4.38 5.29
C ARG A 407 18.13 3.36 4.33
N LEU A 408 17.35 3.80 3.34
CA LEU A 408 16.82 2.89 2.32
C LEU A 408 17.95 2.26 1.52
N VAL A 409 18.94 3.05 1.09
CA VAL A 409 20.07 2.55 0.29
C VAL A 409 21.04 1.70 1.12
N ALA A 410 21.21 1.98 2.41
CA ALA A 410 21.93 1.09 3.33
C ALA A 410 21.29 -0.31 3.35
N ARG A 411 19.96 -0.36 3.44
CA ARG A 411 19.23 -1.63 3.43
C ARG A 411 19.34 -2.35 2.09
N LEU A 412 19.20 -1.61 0.98
CA LEU A 412 19.37 -2.14 -0.37
C LEU A 412 20.78 -2.69 -0.61
N ALA A 413 21.82 -1.99 -0.13
CA ALA A 413 23.21 -2.38 -0.30
C ALA A 413 23.55 -3.75 0.29
N VAL A 414 23.02 -4.07 1.48
CA VAL A 414 23.15 -5.40 2.10
C VAL A 414 22.54 -6.47 1.20
N ALA A 415 21.34 -6.24 0.65
CA ALA A 415 20.69 -7.20 -0.24
C ALA A 415 21.42 -7.35 -1.59
N MET A 416 21.98 -6.26 -2.13
CA MET A 416 22.82 -6.30 -3.33
C MET A 416 24.10 -7.12 -3.13
N ALA A 417 24.69 -7.13 -1.93
CA ALA A 417 25.89 -7.92 -1.65
C ALA A 417 25.64 -9.44 -1.82
N PHE A 418 24.43 -9.92 -1.48
CA PHE A 418 24.04 -11.32 -1.72
C PHE A 418 23.90 -11.64 -3.20
N VAL A 419 23.28 -10.75 -3.97
CA VAL A 419 23.13 -10.87 -5.42
C VAL A 419 24.50 -11.03 -6.11
N VAL A 420 25.46 -10.17 -5.78
CA VAL A 420 26.78 -10.18 -6.42
C VAL A 420 27.57 -11.44 -6.07
N SER A 421 27.45 -11.91 -4.83
CA SER A 421 28.17 -13.10 -4.34
C SER A 421 27.71 -14.41 -5.00
N SER A 422 26.46 -14.49 -5.44
CA SER A 422 25.92 -15.68 -6.09
C SER A 422 26.60 -16.01 -7.43
N HIS A 423 27.35 -15.09 -8.02
CA HIS A 423 28.02 -15.27 -9.31
C HIS A 423 29.49 -15.70 -9.22
N THR A 424 30.13 -15.63 -8.04
CA THR A 424 31.59 -15.81 -7.89
C THR A 424 32.01 -17.17 -7.32
N THR A 425 31.21 -18.22 -7.52
CA THR A 425 31.25 -19.53 -6.83
C THR A 425 32.43 -20.45 -7.19
N THR A 426 33.60 -19.92 -7.59
CA THR A 426 34.76 -20.75 -7.99
C THR A 426 35.76 -21.04 -6.86
N SER A 427 35.57 -20.53 -5.64
CA SER A 427 36.53 -20.72 -4.54
C SER A 427 36.13 -21.82 -3.53
N PRO A 428 37.05 -22.73 -3.13
CA PRO A 428 36.72 -23.90 -2.32
C PRO A 428 36.45 -23.60 -0.84
N LYS A 429 35.23 -23.95 -0.40
CA LYS A 429 34.84 -24.56 0.89
C LYS A 429 35.35 -23.94 2.22
N GLN A 430 35.40 -22.63 2.38
CA GLN A 430 35.26 -22.08 3.73
C GLN A 430 33.78 -22.09 4.12
N GLN A 431 33.45 -22.70 5.27
CA GLN A 431 32.11 -22.77 5.86
C GLN A 431 31.68 -21.37 6.34
N LEU A 432 31.37 -20.48 5.40
CA LEU A 432 30.80 -19.18 5.70
C LEU A 432 29.32 -19.34 6.08
N PRO A 433 28.81 -18.55 7.03
CA PRO A 433 27.40 -18.57 7.40
C PRO A 433 26.48 -18.41 6.18
N GLU A 434 25.51 -19.30 6.04
CA GLU A 434 24.51 -19.22 4.98
C GLU A 434 23.30 -18.40 5.43
N ALA A 435 22.89 -17.44 4.60
CA ALA A 435 21.69 -16.66 4.86
C ALA A 435 20.45 -17.52 4.63
N LYS A 436 19.55 -17.57 5.62
CA LYS A 436 18.31 -18.34 5.50
C LYS A 436 17.39 -17.70 4.45
N PRO A 437 16.81 -18.47 3.51
CA PRO A 437 15.87 -17.93 2.51
C PRO A 437 14.70 -17.17 3.13
N SER A 438 14.18 -17.63 4.28
CA SER A 438 13.11 -16.96 5.02
C SER A 438 13.48 -15.54 5.44
N ASP A 439 14.75 -15.30 5.79
CA ASP A 439 15.19 -13.99 6.24
C ASP A 439 15.34 -13.03 5.06
N MET A 440 15.72 -13.53 3.88
CA MET A 440 15.74 -12.76 2.64
C MET A 440 14.34 -12.25 2.26
N VAL A 441 13.33 -13.12 2.27
CA VAL A 441 11.94 -12.74 1.94
C VAL A 441 11.44 -11.67 2.89
N ARG A 442 11.64 -11.87 4.19
CA ARG A 442 11.29 -10.87 5.22
C ARG A 442 12.05 -9.57 4.99
N TYR A 443 13.32 -9.65 4.60
CA TYR A 443 14.15 -8.48 4.44
C TYR A 443 13.75 -7.61 3.25
N VAL A 444 13.41 -8.22 2.11
CA VAL A 444 13.05 -7.48 0.89
C VAL A 444 11.58 -7.07 0.84
N SER A 445 10.68 -7.84 1.48
CA SER A 445 9.24 -7.51 1.52
C SER A 445 8.94 -6.21 2.27
N VAL A 446 9.85 -5.72 3.11
CA VAL A 446 9.68 -4.46 3.84
C VAL A 446 10.17 -3.22 3.08
N PHE A 447 10.78 -3.36 1.89
CA PHE A 447 11.26 -2.19 1.13
C PHE A 447 10.15 -1.15 0.88
N PRO A 448 8.93 -1.54 0.45
CA PRO A 448 7.86 -0.57 0.29
C PRO A 448 7.46 0.12 1.59
N MET A 449 7.58 -0.57 2.74
CA MET A 449 7.39 0.05 4.05
C MET A 449 8.45 1.12 4.34
N MET A 450 9.62 1.08 3.76
CA MET A 450 10.61 2.15 3.96
C MET A 450 10.38 3.37 3.07
N CYS A 451 9.54 3.26 2.04
CA CYS A 451 9.26 4.33 1.08
C CYS A 451 8.04 5.18 1.50
N PHE A 452 8.16 5.93 2.59
CA PHE A 452 7.10 6.82 3.09
C PHE A 452 7.65 8.25 3.29
N GLY A 453 6.78 9.22 3.56
CA GLY A 453 7.17 10.61 3.84
C GLY A 453 7.95 11.24 2.68
N PRO A 454 9.16 11.80 2.91
CA PRO A 454 9.96 12.42 1.84
C PRO A 454 10.25 11.48 0.67
N LEU A 455 10.48 10.19 0.94
CA LEU A 455 10.78 9.21 -0.12
C LEU A 455 9.56 8.95 -1.00
N LEU A 456 8.36 8.92 -0.41
CA LEU A 456 7.13 8.75 -1.17
C LEU A 456 6.88 9.96 -2.08
N ALA A 457 7.20 11.17 -1.62
CA ALA A 457 7.15 12.36 -2.45
C ALA A 457 8.08 12.24 -3.68
N LEU A 458 9.31 11.72 -3.49
CA LEU A 458 10.24 11.44 -4.59
C LEU A 458 9.73 10.37 -5.57
N ILE A 459 9.08 9.31 -5.06
CA ILE A 459 8.46 8.28 -5.89
C ILE A 459 7.33 8.90 -6.73
N SER A 460 6.42 9.63 -6.09
CA SER A 460 5.26 10.23 -6.76
C SER A 460 5.64 11.32 -7.76
N SER A 461 6.74 12.05 -7.53
CA SER A 461 7.25 13.03 -8.49
C SER A 461 8.05 12.40 -9.63
N GLY A 462 8.33 11.09 -9.56
CA GLY A 462 9.20 10.40 -10.51
C GLY A 462 10.64 10.94 -10.50
N ASP A 463 11.17 11.31 -9.33
CA ASP A 463 12.53 11.84 -9.19
C ASP A 463 13.58 10.78 -9.58
N SER A 464 14.57 11.16 -10.38
CA SER A 464 15.52 10.21 -10.95
C SER A 464 16.38 9.51 -9.89
N ARG A 465 16.69 10.16 -8.75
CA ARG A 465 17.44 9.53 -7.63
C ARG A 465 16.66 8.32 -7.11
N MET A 466 15.37 8.50 -6.89
CA MET A 466 14.50 7.47 -6.34
C MET A 466 14.21 6.36 -7.36
N LEU A 467 14.05 6.71 -8.64
CA LEU A 467 13.91 5.70 -9.71
C LEU A 467 15.12 4.76 -9.78
N VAL A 468 16.34 5.26 -9.63
CA VAL A 468 17.53 4.40 -9.59
C VAL A 468 17.49 3.42 -8.40
N VAL A 469 17.09 3.89 -7.22
CA VAL A 469 16.93 3.02 -6.04
C VAL A 469 15.83 1.98 -6.27
N LEU A 470 14.66 2.38 -6.78
CA LEU A 470 13.57 1.46 -7.07
C LEU A 470 13.95 0.41 -8.11
N PHE A 471 14.65 0.80 -9.17
CA PHE A 471 15.18 -0.14 -10.17
C PHE A 471 15.99 -1.26 -9.51
N HIS A 472 16.94 -0.88 -8.64
CA HIS A 472 17.75 -1.86 -7.93
C HIS A 472 16.98 -2.65 -6.88
N ILE A 473 15.98 -2.07 -6.21
CA ILE A 473 15.09 -2.81 -5.31
C ILE A 473 14.37 -3.93 -6.08
N TYR A 474 13.70 -3.60 -7.19
CA TYR A 474 12.97 -4.61 -7.97
C TYR A 474 13.92 -5.69 -8.51
N ARG A 475 15.06 -5.30 -9.06
CA ARG A 475 16.09 -6.23 -9.52
C ARG A 475 16.58 -7.18 -8.42
N VAL A 476 16.89 -6.65 -7.24
CA VAL A 476 17.32 -7.45 -6.08
C VAL A 476 16.21 -8.40 -5.62
N VAL A 477 14.97 -7.93 -5.56
CA VAL A 477 13.82 -8.79 -5.23
C VAL A 477 13.70 -9.94 -6.24
N GLY A 478 13.83 -9.65 -7.55
CA GLY A 478 13.72 -10.67 -8.60
C GLY A 478 14.81 -11.74 -8.55
N GLN A 479 16.00 -11.38 -8.07
CA GLN A 479 17.13 -12.31 -7.95
C GLN A 479 17.15 -13.07 -6.62
N LEU A 480 16.76 -12.43 -5.51
CA LEU A 480 16.75 -13.07 -4.19
C LEU A 480 15.49 -13.91 -3.96
N LEU A 481 14.39 -13.60 -4.64
CA LEU A 481 13.12 -14.34 -4.57
C LEU A 481 12.82 -15.08 -5.89
N PRO A 482 13.69 -16.00 -6.35
CA PRO A 482 13.45 -16.71 -7.59
C PRO A 482 12.32 -17.74 -7.44
N GLY A 483 11.73 -18.11 -8.58
CA GLY A 483 10.81 -19.23 -8.70
C GLY A 483 9.34 -18.89 -8.47
N GLU A 484 8.54 -19.95 -8.42
CA GLU A 484 7.07 -19.88 -8.32
C GLU A 484 6.58 -19.64 -6.90
N THR A 485 7.44 -19.84 -5.89
CA THR A 485 7.05 -19.72 -4.47
C THR A 485 6.59 -18.32 -4.11
N TYR A 486 7.22 -17.28 -4.67
CA TYR A 486 6.88 -15.87 -4.40
C TYR A 486 6.12 -15.24 -5.57
N TRP A 487 5.14 -15.97 -6.08
CA TRP A 487 4.29 -15.59 -7.20
C TRP A 487 3.72 -14.17 -7.08
N TRP A 488 3.37 -13.75 -5.86
CA TRP A 488 2.67 -12.50 -5.57
C TRP A 488 3.48 -11.24 -5.93
N CYS A 489 4.82 -11.27 -5.97
CA CYS A 489 5.63 -10.14 -6.41
C CYS A 489 6.22 -10.29 -7.83
N ARG A 490 6.23 -11.49 -8.39
CA ARG A 490 7.00 -11.83 -9.58
C ARG A 490 6.69 -10.94 -10.78
N ARG A 491 5.40 -10.84 -11.14
CA ARG A 491 4.97 -10.04 -12.30
C ARG A 491 5.34 -8.57 -12.12
N ARG A 492 5.10 -8.02 -10.94
CA ARG A 492 5.43 -6.62 -10.61
C ARG A 492 6.92 -6.36 -10.74
N VAL A 493 7.76 -7.22 -10.17
CA VAL A 493 9.22 -7.06 -10.23
C VAL A 493 9.70 -6.93 -11.67
N ILE A 494 9.27 -7.82 -12.55
CA ILE A 494 9.66 -7.82 -13.97
C ILE A 494 9.19 -6.53 -14.65
N VAL A 495 7.89 -6.22 -14.52
CA VAL A 495 7.29 -5.05 -15.18
C VAL A 495 7.91 -3.74 -14.68
N MET A 496 8.12 -3.61 -13.37
CA MET A 496 8.68 -2.40 -12.77
C MET A 496 10.17 -2.23 -13.06
N GLU A 497 10.98 -3.30 -13.00
CA GLU A 497 12.39 -3.24 -13.40
C GLU A 497 12.52 -2.77 -14.85
N GLU A 498 11.73 -3.34 -15.75
CA GLU A 498 11.76 -2.97 -17.17
C GLU A 498 11.27 -1.53 -17.41
N ALA A 499 10.12 -1.15 -16.84
CA ALA A 499 9.54 0.17 -17.02
C ALA A 499 10.43 1.28 -16.45
N ILE A 500 10.94 1.11 -15.23
CA ILE A 500 11.88 2.06 -14.61
C ILE A 500 13.18 2.09 -15.41
N GLY A 501 13.68 0.94 -15.87
CA GLY A 501 14.89 0.88 -16.70
C GLY A 501 14.73 1.63 -18.03
N ARG A 502 13.58 1.51 -18.70
CA ARG A 502 13.26 2.27 -19.91
C ARG A 502 13.19 3.77 -19.64
N GLU A 503 12.56 4.17 -18.54
CA GLU A 503 12.48 5.58 -18.12
C GLU A 503 13.87 6.16 -17.79
N LEU A 504 14.73 5.42 -17.09
CA LEU A 504 16.09 5.88 -16.81
C LEU A 504 16.94 6.00 -18.08
N ARG A 505 16.76 5.11 -19.07
CA ARG A 505 17.40 5.21 -20.38
C ARG A 505 16.90 6.43 -21.17
N SER A 506 15.60 6.71 -21.14
CA SER A 506 15.03 7.87 -21.83
C SER A 506 15.55 9.20 -21.27
N ARG A 507 16.00 9.21 -20.00
CA ARG A 507 16.69 10.33 -19.33
C ARG A 507 18.20 10.35 -19.53
N GLY A 508 18.78 9.41 -20.28
CA GLY A 508 20.22 9.28 -20.46
C GLY A 508 20.98 8.88 -19.18
N LEU A 509 20.34 8.16 -18.26
CA LEU A 509 20.91 7.73 -16.97
C LEU A 509 21.31 6.23 -16.97
N GLU A 510 21.53 5.66 -18.15
CA GLU A 510 21.87 4.26 -18.38
C GLU A 510 23.16 3.78 -17.71
N VAL A 511 24.09 4.68 -17.41
CA VAL A 511 25.35 4.38 -16.72
C VAL A 511 25.09 3.75 -15.35
N CYS A 512 24.00 4.13 -14.66
CA CYS A 512 23.60 3.54 -13.40
C CYS A 512 23.10 2.10 -13.53
N LEU A 513 22.64 1.70 -14.72
CA LEU A 513 22.11 0.36 -14.96
C LEU A 513 23.23 -0.66 -15.18
N ARG A 514 24.37 -0.23 -15.74
CA ARG A 514 25.48 -1.11 -16.16
C ARG A 514 26.56 -1.32 -15.09
N ARG A 515 26.77 -0.37 -14.18
CA ARG A 515 27.90 -0.36 -13.23
C ARG A 515 27.91 -1.44 -12.14
N GLN A 516 27.07 -2.47 -12.22
CA GLN A 516 27.13 -3.58 -11.24
C GLN A 516 28.42 -4.42 -11.39
N ASN A 517 28.93 -4.58 -12.61
CA ASN A 517 30.14 -5.38 -12.86
C ASN A 517 31.44 -4.54 -12.81
N GLU A 518 31.36 -3.22 -12.96
CA GLU A 518 32.54 -2.32 -12.92
C GLU A 518 32.85 -1.81 -11.50
N ILE A 519 31.99 -2.12 -10.52
CA ILE A 519 32.18 -1.81 -9.09
C ILE A 519 32.61 -3.09 -8.33
N VAL A 520 33.07 -4.14 -9.01
CA VAL A 520 33.78 -5.26 -8.36
C VAL A 520 35.27 -4.99 -8.52
#